data_AF-A0A4P6WP82-F1
#
_entry.id   AF-A0A4P6WP82-F1
#
_cell.length_a   1.000
_cell.length_b   1.000
_cell.length_c   1.000
_cell.angle_alpha   90.00
_cell.angle_beta   90.00
_cell.angle_gamma   90.00
#
_symmetry.space_group_name_H-M   'P 1'
#
loop_
_entity.id
_entity.type
_entity.pdbx_description
1 polymer ?
#
loop_
_entity_poly.entity_id
_entity_poly.type
_entity_poly.pdbx_seq_one_letter_code
_entity_poly.pdbx_strand_id
1 'polypeptide(L)'
;MEQKPAIYIGRARSAIVEDNDIYGCERGIHIEEAITASVKRNKILSSEALSHIDKIRSILLDNAATLEREIGTENKDKVLSAVNELPNSRDSEALDKLLTISSLCSNAVTIWPVIKPIVISLIGAVS
;
A
#
# COMPACT_ATOMS: atom_id res chain seq x y z
N MET A 1 -6.65 -23.90 -6.89
CA MET A 1 -5.56 -24.11 -5.94
C MET A 1 -5.82 -23.22 -4.75
N GLU A 2 -5.91 -23.77 -3.54
CA GLU A 2 -5.97 -22.94 -2.32
C GLU A 2 -4.65 -22.19 -2.18
N GLN A 3 -4.72 -20.85 -2.09
CA GLN A 3 -3.52 -20.06 -1.85
C GLN A 3 -3.04 -20.27 -0.43
N LYS A 4 -1.75 -20.64 -0.30
CA LYS A 4 -1.11 -20.78 1.00
C LYS A 4 -0.84 -19.40 1.60
N PRO A 5 -1.08 -19.21 2.90
CA PRO A 5 -0.73 -17.98 3.59
C PRO A 5 0.79 -17.80 3.61
N ALA A 6 1.27 -16.56 3.71
CA ALA A 6 2.70 -16.27 3.79
C ALA A 6 3.31 -16.85 5.08
N ILE A 7 2.58 -16.78 6.19
CA ILE A 7 2.92 -17.46 7.45
C ILE A 7 1.77 -18.41 7.81
N TYR A 8 2.09 -19.69 7.94
CA TYR A 8 1.17 -20.72 8.42
C TYR A 8 1.63 -21.23 9.79
N ILE A 9 0.78 -21.09 10.81
CA ILE A 9 0.95 -21.73 12.10
C ILE A 9 -0.14 -22.78 12.22
N GLY A 10 0.26 -24.05 12.32
CA GLY A 10 -0.64 -25.17 12.58
C GLY A 10 -1.14 -25.17 14.03
N ARG A 11 -0.89 -26.27 14.76
CA ARG A 11 -1.20 -26.34 16.19
C ARG A 11 -0.08 -25.76 17.05
N ALA A 12 -0.39 -24.74 17.85
CA ALA A 12 0.57 -24.09 18.74
C ALA A 12 0.01 -23.88 20.16
N ARG A 13 0.88 -23.98 21.17
CA ARG A 13 0.49 -23.66 22.56
C ARG A 13 0.67 -22.18 22.89
N SER A 14 1.69 -21.54 22.30
CA SER A 14 2.01 -20.13 22.46
C SER A 14 2.75 -19.64 21.21
N ALA A 15 2.05 -18.98 20.30
CA ALA A 15 2.64 -18.43 19.08
C ALA A 15 2.77 -16.91 19.15
N ILE A 16 3.90 -16.37 18.70
CA ILE A 16 4.11 -14.93 18.54
C ILE A 16 4.59 -14.68 17.13
N VAL A 17 3.85 -13.87 16.38
CA VAL A 17 4.24 -13.35 15.06
C VAL A 17 4.30 -11.85 15.20
N GLU A 18 5.50 -11.30 15.22
CA GLU A 18 5.68 -9.86 15.39
C GLU A 18 6.74 -9.27 14.48
N ASP A 19 6.55 -8.00 14.14
CA ASP A 19 7.47 -7.17 13.37
C ASP A 19 7.87 -7.75 11.99
N ASN A 20 6.93 -8.48 11.35
CA ASN A 20 7.14 -8.99 10.00
C ASN A 20 6.57 -8.03 8.96
N ASP A 21 7.32 -7.85 7.88
CA ASP A 21 6.82 -7.23 6.67
C ASP A 21 6.51 -8.31 5.63
N ILE A 22 5.24 -8.47 5.29
CA ILE A 22 4.74 -9.49 4.38
C ILE A 22 4.19 -8.81 3.13
N TYR A 23 4.69 -9.22 1.97
CA TYR A 23 4.39 -8.59 0.68
C TYR A 23 3.85 -9.62 -0.31
N GLY A 24 2.91 -9.22 -1.16
CA GLY A 24 2.50 -10.01 -2.32
C GLY A 24 1.73 -11.28 -1.96
N CYS A 25 0.91 -11.23 -0.91
CA CYS A 25 0.09 -12.36 -0.48
C CYS A 25 -1.40 -11.99 -0.43
N GLU A 26 -2.28 -12.95 -0.74
CA GLU A 26 -3.72 -12.80 -0.45
C GLU A 26 -4.04 -13.08 1.02
N ARG A 27 -3.28 -13.97 1.67
CA ARG A 27 -3.36 -14.25 3.11
C ARG A 27 -1.98 -14.07 3.74
N GLY A 28 -1.84 -13.08 4.62
CA GLY A 28 -0.57 -12.83 5.30
C GLY A 28 -0.26 -13.87 6.38
N ILE A 29 -1.10 -13.96 7.40
CA ILE A 29 -0.87 -14.83 8.55
C ILE A 29 -2.11 -15.70 8.76
N HIS A 30 -1.91 -17.01 8.88
CA HIS A 30 -2.93 -17.98 9.23
C HIS A 30 -2.49 -18.76 10.47
N ILE A 31 -3.40 -18.87 11.44
CA ILE A 31 -3.21 -19.68 12.64
C ILE A 31 -4.39 -20.67 12.67
N GLU A 32 -4.08 -21.96 12.51
CA GLU A 32 -5.07 -23.04 12.45
C GLU A 32 -5.64 -23.32 13.85
N GLU A 33 -4.77 -23.59 14.83
CA GLU A 33 -5.16 -23.88 16.21
C GLU A 33 -4.12 -23.33 17.18
N ALA A 34 -4.50 -22.41 18.07
CA ALA A 34 -3.61 -21.92 19.11
C ALA A 34 -4.32 -21.78 20.46
N ILE A 35 -3.66 -22.24 21.53
CA ILE A 35 -4.14 -22.01 22.91
C ILE A 35 -3.92 -20.53 23.28
N THR A 36 -2.72 -20.01 22.99
CA THR A 36 -2.44 -18.56 23.00
C THR A 36 -1.68 -18.15 21.74
N ALA A 37 -2.05 -17.01 21.17
CA ALA A 37 -1.37 -16.41 20.03
C ALA A 37 -1.31 -14.88 20.15
N SER A 38 -0.21 -14.29 19.72
CA SER A 38 -0.01 -12.85 19.63
C SER A 38 0.47 -12.49 18.23
N VAL A 39 -0.32 -11.73 17.49
CA VAL A 39 0.02 -11.18 16.18
C VAL A 39 0.09 -9.66 16.31
N LYS A 40 1.30 -9.08 16.26
CA LYS A 40 1.51 -7.66 16.58
C LYS A 40 2.50 -7.01 15.63
N ARG A 41 2.27 -5.75 15.27
CA ARG A 41 3.21 -4.94 14.45
C ARG A 41 3.64 -5.61 13.14
N ASN A 42 2.82 -6.49 12.59
CA ASN A 42 3.07 -7.05 11.26
C ASN A 42 2.44 -6.13 10.23
N LYS A 43 3.20 -5.85 9.19
CA LYS A 43 2.74 -5.15 8.00
C LYS A 43 2.41 -6.19 6.94
N ILE A 44 1.20 -6.14 6.39
CA ILE A 44 0.77 -7.04 5.33
C ILE A 44 0.33 -6.19 4.15
N LEU A 45 1.04 -6.32 3.04
CA LEU A 45 0.72 -5.64 1.79
C LEU A 45 0.32 -6.70 0.75
N SER A 46 -0.96 -6.70 0.36
CA SER A 46 -1.47 -7.68 -0.58
C SER A 46 -0.89 -7.50 -1.99
N SER A 47 -0.95 -8.55 -2.81
CA SER A 47 -0.57 -8.47 -4.23
C SER A 47 -1.38 -7.44 -4.99
N GLU A 48 -2.67 -7.30 -4.66
CA GLU A 48 -3.54 -6.28 -5.23
C GLU A 48 -3.08 -4.87 -4.85
N ALA A 49 -2.78 -4.63 -3.57
CA ALA A 49 -2.30 -3.34 -3.11
C ALA A 49 -0.95 -2.99 -3.76
N LEU A 50 0.00 -3.92 -3.86
CA LEU A 50 1.26 -3.73 -4.59
C LEU A 50 1.01 -3.36 -6.06
N SER A 51 0.14 -4.12 -6.74
CA SER A 51 -0.21 -3.86 -8.13
C SER A 51 -0.83 -2.48 -8.31
N HIS A 52 -1.68 -2.05 -7.38
CA HIS A 52 -2.26 -0.71 -7.37
C HIS A 52 -1.20 0.39 -7.20
N ILE A 53 -0.24 0.20 -6.29
CA ILE A 53 0.87 1.14 -6.09
C ILE A 53 1.73 1.23 -7.35
N ASP A 54 2.09 0.08 -7.94
CA ASP A 54 2.89 0.06 -9.17
C ASP A 54 2.15 0.68 -10.35
N LYS A 55 0.83 0.47 -10.44
CA LYS A 55 -0.01 1.10 -11.47
C LYS A 55 -0.06 2.62 -11.32
N ILE A 56 -0.22 3.13 -10.10
CA ILE A 56 -0.13 4.58 -9.83
C ILE A 56 1.24 5.10 -10.26
N ARG A 57 2.32 4.42 -9.85
CA ARG A 57 3.70 4.80 -10.21
C ARG A 57 3.89 4.89 -11.72
N SER A 58 3.47 3.88 -12.48
CA SER A 58 3.57 3.87 -13.94
C SER A 58 2.83 5.06 -14.54
N ILE A 59 1.56 5.27 -14.17
CA ILE A 59 0.74 6.36 -14.72
C ILE A 59 1.40 7.72 -14.47
N LEU A 60 1.94 7.95 -13.27
CA LEU A 60 2.61 9.21 -12.93
C LEU A 60 3.91 9.41 -13.71
N LEU A 61 4.71 8.37 -13.89
CA LEU A 61 5.96 8.43 -14.66
C LEU A 61 5.70 8.63 -16.16
N ASP A 62 4.76 7.88 -16.72
CA ASP A 62 4.37 7.96 -18.13
C ASP A 62 3.79 9.35 -18.49
N ASN A 63 3.24 10.06 -17.49
CA ASN A 63 2.66 11.39 -17.63
C ASN A 63 3.44 12.48 -16.89
N ALA A 64 4.72 12.27 -16.57
CA ALA A 64 5.49 13.16 -15.70
C ALA A 64 5.50 14.63 -16.17
N ALA A 65 5.60 14.86 -17.48
CA ALA A 65 5.57 16.22 -18.05
C ALA A 65 4.19 16.89 -17.89
N THR A 66 3.10 16.15 -18.08
CA THR A 66 1.73 16.63 -17.87
C THR A 66 1.50 16.92 -16.39
N LEU A 67 1.95 16.03 -15.51
CA LEU A 67 1.88 16.20 -14.07
C LEU A 67 2.61 17.47 -13.64
N GLU A 68 3.87 17.64 -14.10
CA GLU A 68 4.66 18.84 -13.81
C GLU A 68 3.96 20.13 -14.23
N ARG A 69 3.37 20.14 -15.42
CA ARG A 69 2.64 21.31 -15.95
C ARG A 69 1.41 21.65 -15.11
N GLU A 70 0.71 20.65 -14.58
CA GLU A 70 -0.55 20.86 -13.86
C GLU A 70 -0.35 21.18 -12.37
N ILE A 71 0.65 20.58 -11.71
CA ILE A 71 0.84 20.74 -10.26
C ILE A 71 2.17 21.41 -9.88
N GLY A 72 3.05 21.67 -10.83
CA GLY A 72 4.38 22.24 -10.61
C GLY A 72 5.43 21.19 -10.20
N THR A 73 6.70 21.50 -10.46
CA THR A 73 7.84 20.60 -10.22
C THR A 73 7.93 20.15 -8.77
N GLU A 74 7.80 21.06 -7.81
CA GLU A 74 7.90 20.74 -6.38
C GLU A 74 6.83 19.73 -5.93
N ASN A 75 5.58 19.92 -6.37
CA ASN A 75 4.50 19.01 -6.00
C ASN A 75 4.60 17.67 -6.73
N LYS A 76 5.04 17.67 -8.00
CA LYS A 76 5.37 16.43 -8.73
C LYS A 76 6.38 15.61 -7.94
N ASP A 77 7.47 16.23 -7.49
CA ASP A 77 8.54 15.52 -6.78
C ASP A 77 8.03 14.96 -5.44
N LYS A 78 7.20 15.72 -4.70
CA LYS A 78 6.52 15.22 -3.48
C LYS A 78 5.61 14.02 -3.76
N VAL A 79 4.81 14.07 -4.82
CA VAL A 79 3.92 12.95 -5.21
C VAL A 79 4.74 11.71 -5.57
N LEU A 80 5.81 11.87 -6.36
CA LEU A 80 6.67 10.75 -6.76
C LEU A 80 7.40 10.15 -5.55
N SER A 81 7.90 10.97 -4.61
CA SER A 81 8.48 10.48 -3.36
C SER A 81 7.46 9.68 -2.55
N ALA A 82 6.26 10.23 -2.36
CA ALA A 82 5.19 9.58 -1.61
C ALA A 82 4.81 8.22 -2.20
N VAL A 83 4.69 8.10 -3.52
CA VAL A 83 4.35 6.83 -4.20
C VAL A 83 5.50 5.81 -4.12
N ASN A 84 6.76 6.26 -4.17
CA ASN A 84 7.91 5.36 -4.10
C ASN A 84 8.16 4.81 -2.70
N GLU A 85 7.85 5.60 -1.66
CA GLU A 85 7.99 5.20 -0.27
C GLU A 85 6.77 4.43 0.27
N LEU A 86 5.63 4.52 -0.42
CA LEU A 86 4.37 3.90 0.01
C LEU A 86 4.49 2.39 0.29
N PRO A 87 5.16 1.57 -0.54
CA PRO A 87 5.34 0.14 -0.25
C PRO A 87 6.06 -0.13 1.06
N ASN A 88 6.86 0.82 1.55
CA ASN A 88 7.68 0.67 2.76
C ASN A 88 7.04 1.28 4.01
N SER A 89 5.97 2.06 3.85
CA SER A 89 5.30 2.79 4.94
C SER A 89 4.39 1.89 5.78
N ARG A 90 4.21 2.21 7.07
CA ARG A 90 3.29 1.50 8.00
C ARG A 90 2.15 2.41 8.43
N ASP A 91 0.95 1.83 8.60
CA ASP A 91 -0.22 2.45 9.24
C ASP A 91 -0.43 3.93 8.87
N SER A 92 -0.33 4.84 9.84
CA SER A 92 -0.52 6.29 9.67
C SER A 92 0.40 6.90 8.62
N GLU A 93 1.64 6.40 8.50
CA GLU A 93 2.61 6.92 7.54
C GLU A 93 2.20 6.59 6.10
N ALA A 94 1.59 5.42 5.88
CA ALA A 94 1.05 5.04 4.58
C ALA A 94 -0.20 5.89 4.25
N LEU A 95 -1.06 6.13 5.24
CA LEU A 95 -2.24 6.98 5.09
C LEU A 95 -1.84 8.43 4.75
N ASP A 96 -0.87 9.01 5.45
CA ASP A 96 -0.38 10.37 5.20
C ASP A 96 0.17 10.53 3.78
N LYS A 97 0.89 9.52 3.27
CA LYS A 97 1.37 9.50 1.88
C LYS A 97 0.22 9.41 0.88
N LEU A 98 -0.77 8.56 1.12
CA LEU A 98 -1.98 8.48 0.27
C LEU A 98 -2.77 9.80 0.25
N LEU A 99 -2.91 10.46 1.40
CA LEU A 99 -3.54 11.78 1.50
C LEU A 99 -2.73 12.86 0.79
N THR A 100 -1.40 12.80 0.87
CA THR A 100 -0.50 13.68 0.11
C THR A 100 -0.71 13.51 -1.40
N ILE A 101 -0.72 12.26 -1.88
CA ILE A 101 -1.00 11.95 -3.28
C ILE A 101 -2.38 12.49 -3.67
N SER A 102 -3.40 12.23 -2.86
CA SER A 102 -4.77 12.69 -3.13
C SER A 102 -4.89 14.21 -3.20
N SER A 103 -4.24 14.92 -2.27
CA SER A 103 -4.32 16.39 -2.15
C SER A 103 -3.59 17.09 -3.29
N LEU A 104 -2.39 16.62 -3.64
CA LEU A 104 -1.61 17.23 -4.70
C LEU A 104 -2.16 16.88 -6.08
N CYS A 105 -2.50 15.61 -6.31
CA CYS A 105 -3.02 15.18 -7.59
C CYS A 105 -4.44 15.68 -7.85
N SER A 106 -5.25 16.11 -6.86
CA SER A 106 -6.59 16.65 -7.15
C SER A 106 -6.58 17.86 -8.09
N ASN A 107 -5.44 18.56 -8.20
CA ASN A 107 -5.22 19.67 -9.13
C ASN A 107 -4.72 19.20 -10.52
N ALA A 108 -4.29 17.94 -10.66
CA ALA A 108 -3.88 17.33 -11.91
C ALA A 108 -5.09 16.78 -12.69
N VAL A 109 -5.85 17.66 -13.35
CA VAL A 109 -7.12 17.33 -14.01
C VAL A 109 -7.03 16.20 -15.03
N THR A 110 -5.88 16.00 -15.67
CA THR A 110 -5.70 14.95 -16.68
C THR A 110 -5.40 13.59 -16.04
N ILE A 111 -4.73 13.59 -14.88
CA ILE A 111 -4.19 12.38 -14.26
C ILE A 111 -5.08 11.88 -13.11
N TRP A 112 -5.62 12.80 -12.31
CA TRP A 112 -6.42 12.48 -11.13
C TRP A 112 -7.59 11.53 -11.39
N PRO A 113 -8.42 11.74 -12.44
CA PRO A 113 -9.55 10.84 -12.69
C PRO A 113 -9.12 9.38 -12.91
N VAL A 114 -7.90 9.17 -13.41
CA VAL A 114 -7.35 7.83 -13.69
C VAL A 114 -6.86 7.15 -12.42
N ILE A 115 -6.16 7.88 -11.55
CA ILE A 115 -5.54 7.30 -10.35
C ILE A 115 -6.45 7.36 -9.11
N LYS A 116 -7.44 8.26 -9.07
CA LYS A 116 -8.33 8.47 -7.92
C LYS A 116 -9.00 7.19 -7.42
N PRO A 117 -9.60 6.33 -8.27
CA PRO A 117 -10.24 5.09 -7.80
C PRO A 117 -9.23 4.17 -7.09
N ILE A 118 -7.99 4.12 -7.60
CA ILE A 118 -6.92 3.30 -7.05
C ILE A 118 -6.45 3.85 -5.70
N VAL A 119 -6.27 5.17 -5.60
CA VAL A 119 -5.88 5.84 -4.35
C VAL A 119 -6.95 5.65 -3.27
N ILE A 120 -8.23 5.80 -3.60
CA ILE A 120 -9.34 5.58 -2.63
C ILE A 120 -9.38 4.12 -2.17
N SER A 121 -9.18 3.17 -3.08
CA SER A 121 -9.08 1.74 -2.74
C SER A 121 -7.94 1.47 -1.75
N LEU A 122 -6.77 2.07 -1.96
CA LEU A 122 -5.63 1.94 -1.04
C LEU A 122 -5.91 2.60 0.32
N ILE A 123 -6.57 3.77 0.36
CA ILE A 123 -6.94 4.42 1.63
C ILE A 123 -7.87 3.50 2.44
N GLY A 124 -8.89 2.92 1.79
CA GLY A 124 -9.82 2.01 2.44
C GLY A 124 -9.17 0.71 2.94
N ALA A 125 -8.02 0.32 2.39
CA ALA A 125 -7.25 -0.84 2.85
C ALA A 125 -6.31 -0.55 4.02
N VAL A 126 -6.00 0.73 4.28
CA VAL A 126 -5.14 1.19 5.39
C VAL A 126 -5.96 1.72 6.59
N SER A 127 -7.26 1.98 6.39
CA SER A 127 -8.22 2.47 7.40
C SER A 127 -8.79 1.35 8.26
#